data_AF-A0A1Y1Y5F8-F1
#
_entry.id   AF-A0A1Y1Y5F8-F1
#
_cell.length_a   1.000
_cell.length_b   1.000
_cell.length_c   1.000
_cell.angle_alpha   90.00
_cell.angle_beta   90.00
_cell.angle_gamma   90.00
#
_symmetry.space_group_name_H-M   'P 1'
#
loop_
_entity.id
_entity.type
_entity.pdbx_description
1 polymer ?
#
loop_
_entity_poly.entity_id
_entity_poly.type
_entity_poly.pdbx_seq_one_letter_code
_entity_poly.pdbx_strand_id
1 'polypeptide(L)'
;YLKLIGESEDCIPSADTKWIDIEQNIGPVTDSDPRMSPDEKMEMDLTQAAQIINGIAGGIDYIAQPLAALPTISANAAPLGVGASISPGGSNLAAAVQIGSVALKTAASIISEEGNRSSRKGQLIRQLQDRRLQANIRGREIKAIDQQIERQKTRLKAASKDIEMQKSEMQEAQNVESWYRTNIYFQAYTLALSAARQAESALSFEQGRVISAVKQGGYWDAAHDGLMSADHLFLDLKRLESASLDGPSSDFDVSKTISLRQIDTMALLRLRLTGSTNFLLSEILFDMDFPGHFMRRIRSVALSLPAVLGPHTGVNATLTLLQHRYRISPSAADYNTNNDLFRSDRIPISSVAISSGSHDAGVFELNFSGAKYLPFEGAGAISTWRLELPTEIRKFDYETISDVLLHVQYSSRDGGPVLREAANDTVRKAARAIRNEGETDGFCTLWNLKNDFVNAWYGFSSRIIASKGKVDTISSMELGNLKDRLPFWSRKQKILEVKSVTLISKSATLVRGITVPKATGEGVKWDEGKIGDCTMRTCKGLSKRDWKSWVVSMRRRYNVVAATRSDLKVLCTSRVYIYSSVLLRTYLRRVVTGGSVAEPCGLLNRSSPLSLARLCITCQYYAGPISAQLYDSLSLKESTAF
;
A
#
# COMPACT_ATOMS: atom_id res chain seq x y z
N TYR A 1 -81.72 18.54 -24.21
CA TYR A 1 -82.73 18.99 -23.24
C TYR A 1 -82.94 20.50 -23.26
N LEU A 2 -81.88 21.31 -23.20
CA LEU A 2 -81.94 22.79 -23.25
C LEU A 2 -82.79 23.35 -24.41
N LYS A 3 -82.54 22.92 -25.65
CA LYS A 3 -83.37 23.25 -26.83
C LYS A 3 -84.87 22.93 -26.66
N LEU A 4 -85.21 21.88 -25.92
CA LEU A 4 -86.60 21.42 -25.72
C LEU A 4 -87.32 22.18 -24.59
N ILE A 5 -86.61 22.99 -23.81
CA ILE A 5 -87.14 23.85 -22.75
C ILE A 5 -87.01 25.34 -23.08
N GLY A 6 -86.45 25.69 -24.25
CA GLY A 6 -86.27 27.06 -24.71
C GLY A 6 -85.05 27.80 -24.16
N GLU A 7 -84.13 27.07 -23.51
CA GLU A 7 -82.88 27.63 -22.95
C GLU A 7 -81.75 27.60 -23.98
N SER A 8 -80.83 28.58 -23.89
CA SER A 8 -79.65 28.65 -24.78
C SER A 8 -78.73 27.45 -24.57
N GLU A 9 -78.03 27.04 -25.64
CA GLU A 9 -76.96 26.04 -25.55
C GLU A 9 -75.71 26.57 -24.85
N ASP A 10 -75.58 27.89 -24.69
CA ASP A 10 -74.46 28.54 -23.99
C ASP A 10 -74.41 28.17 -22.50
N CYS A 11 -75.50 27.63 -21.95
CA CYS A 11 -75.55 27.14 -20.57
C CYS A 11 -74.75 25.83 -20.38
N ILE A 12 -74.34 25.14 -21.46
CA ILE A 12 -73.51 23.94 -21.35
C ILE A 12 -72.14 24.33 -20.77
N PRO A 13 -71.72 23.73 -19.65
CA PRO A 13 -70.54 24.20 -18.96
C PRO A 13 -69.28 23.74 -19.69
N SER A 14 -68.37 24.68 -19.97
CA SER A 14 -66.99 24.41 -20.40
C SER A 14 -66.14 23.89 -19.22
N ALA A 15 -64.96 23.34 -19.48
CA ALA A 15 -64.11 22.73 -18.44
C ALA A 15 -63.92 23.62 -17.18
N ASP A 16 -63.73 24.92 -17.36
CA ASP A 16 -63.43 25.87 -16.28
C ASP A 16 -64.67 26.55 -15.65
N THR A 17 -65.85 26.41 -16.27
CA THR A 17 -67.08 27.05 -15.77
C THR A 17 -67.88 26.08 -14.90
N LYS A 18 -68.55 26.60 -13.86
CA LYS A 18 -69.42 25.79 -13.00
C LYS A 18 -70.79 25.62 -13.63
N TRP A 19 -71.39 24.44 -13.46
CA TRP A 19 -72.79 24.24 -13.80
C TRP A 19 -73.69 25.00 -12.83
N ILE A 20 -74.66 25.73 -13.37
CA ILE A 20 -75.72 26.41 -12.62
C ILE A 20 -77.01 25.66 -12.92
N ASP A 21 -77.69 25.17 -11.89
CA ASP A 21 -78.94 24.42 -12.08
C ASP A 21 -80.05 25.34 -12.60
N ILE A 22 -80.81 24.82 -13.56
CA ILE A 22 -82.01 25.47 -14.08
C ILE A 22 -83.11 25.33 -13.05
N GLU A 23 -83.70 26.46 -12.65
CA GLU A 23 -84.74 26.50 -11.64
C GLU A 23 -85.99 25.73 -12.08
N GLN A 24 -86.47 24.86 -11.19
CA GLN A 24 -87.77 24.25 -11.34
C GLN A 24 -88.82 25.21 -10.79
N ASN A 25 -89.38 26.05 -11.64
CA ASN A 25 -90.55 26.85 -11.28
C ASN A 25 -91.76 25.93 -11.09
N ILE A 26 -92.05 25.57 -9.84
CA ILE A 26 -93.21 24.77 -9.44
C ILE A 26 -94.25 25.75 -8.88
N GLY A 27 -95.45 25.76 -9.45
CA GLY A 27 -96.57 26.55 -8.92
C GLY A 27 -97.00 26.09 -7.53
N PRO A 28 -97.79 26.89 -6.80
CA PRO A 28 -98.27 26.50 -5.47
C PRO A 28 -99.06 25.19 -5.57
N VAL A 29 -98.68 24.21 -4.75
CA VAL A 29 -99.33 22.90 -4.67
C VAL A 29 -100.37 22.95 -3.55
N THR A 30 -101.41 22.13 -3.64
CA THR A 30 -102.40 22.01 -2.56
C THR A 30 -101.79 21.40 -1.29
N ASP A 31 -102.26 21.86 -0.12
CA ASP A 31 -101.79 21.39 1.19
C ASP A 31 -102.41 20.04 1.62
N SER A 32 -103.46 19.58 0.93
CA SER A 32 -104.08 18.27 1.14
C SER A 32 -103.24 17.14 0.54
N ASP A 33 -103.26 15.95 1.15
CA ASP A 33 -102.65 14.74 0.61
C ASP A 33 -103.73 13.90 -0.13
N PRO A 34 -103.57 13.58 -1.44
CA PRO A 34 -102.43 13.84 -2.31
C PRO A 34 -102.25 15.31 -2.69
N ARG A 35 -101.00 15.77 -2.65
CA ARG A 35 -100.59 17.10 -3.09
C ARG A 35 -100.72 17.21 -4.60
N MET A 36 -101.65 18.03 -5.08
CA MET A 36 -101.95 18.20 -6.50
C MET A 36 -101.60 19.59 -6.98
N SER A 37 -101.09 19.68 -8.21
CA SER A 37 -100.95 20.95 -8.91
C SER A 37 -102.34 21.57 -9.19
N PRO A 38 -102.42 22.90 -9.41
CA PRO A 38 -103.69 23.55 -9.71
C PRO A 38 -104.40 22.95 -10.94
N ASP A 39 -103.63 22.53 -11.95
CA ASP A 39 -104.17 21.93 -13.17
C ASP A 39 -104.67 20.49 -12.94
N GLU A 40 -103.99 19.68 -12.12
CA GLU A 40 -104.45 18.32 -11.72
C GLU A 40 -105.71 18.39 -10.85
N LYS A 41 -105.79 19.36 -9.93
CA LYS A 41 -107.00 19.59 -9.14
C LYS A 41 -108.18 20.00 -10.03
N MET A 42 -107.93 20.92 -10.97
CA MET A 42 -108.96 21.37 -11.90
C MET A 42 -109.45 20.23 -12.81
N GLU A 43 -108.56 19.33 -13.26
CA GLU A 43 -108.96 18.10 -13.95
C GLU A 43 -109.84 17.22 -13.08
N MET A 44 -109.44 16.94 -11.84
CA MET A 44 -110.20 16.09 -10.91
C MET A 44 -111.61 16.65 -10.64
N ASP A 45 -111.69 17.96 -10.36
CA ASP A 45 -112.96 18.62 -10.06
C ASP A 45 -113.90 18.63 -11.30
N LEU A 46 -113.36 18.94 -12.50
CA LEU A 46 -114.14 18.95 -13.74
C LEU A 46 -114.57 17.54 -14.18
N THR A 47 -113.72 16.53 -14.03
CA THR A 47 -114.06 15.14 -14.36
C THR A 47 -115.12 14.59 -13.41
N GLN A 48 -115.05 14.89 -12.12
CA GLN A 48 -116.09 14.52 -11.15
C GLN A 48 -117.42 15.23 -11.46
N ALA A 49 -117.39 16.52 -11.78
CA ALA A 49 -118.59 17.27 -12.18
C ALA A 49 -119.23 16.68 -13.45
N ALA A 50 -118.43 16.34 -14.48
CA ALA A 50 -118.92 15.72 -15.70
C ALA A 50 -119.53 14.33 -15.46
N GLN A 51 -118.96 13.52 -14.56
CA GLN A 51 -119.51 12.21 -14.18
C GLN A 51 -120.89 12.32 -13.52
N ILE A 52 -121.07 13.29 -12.61
CA ILE A 52 -122.36 13.53 -11.94
C ILE A 52 -123.42 13.94 -12.97
N ILE A 53 -123.11 14.88 -13.87
CA ILE A 53 -124.04 15.35 -14.90
C ILE A 53 -124.41 14.21 -15.87
N ASN A 54 -123.43 13.38 -16.27
CA ASN A 54 -123.69 12.20 -17.10
C ASN A 54 -124.53 11.15 -16.38
N GLY A 55 -124.32 10.92 -15.08
CA GLY A 55 -125.13 10.01 -14.27
C GLY A 55 -126.59 10.47 -14.17
N ILE A 56 -126.83 11.77 -13.99
CA ILE A 56 -128.18 12.36 -14.01
C ILE A 56 -128.81 12.19 -15.41
N ALA A 57 -128.08 12.49 -16.48
CA ALA A 57 -128.57 12.33 -17.85
C ALA A 57 -128.91 10.86 -18.17
N GLY A 58 -128.12 9.89 -17.71
CA GLY A 58 -128.38 8.46 -17.88
C GLY A 58 -129.61 7.96 -17.11
N GLY A 59 -129.86 8.51 -15.91
CA GLY A 59 -131.09 8.25 -15.16
C GLY A 59 -132.35 8.80 -15.87
N ILE A 60 -132.24 10.00 -16.47
CA ILE A 60 -133.31 10.62 -17.27
C ILE A 60 -133.63 9.76 -18.50
N ASP A 61 -132.62 9.24 -19.20
CA ASP A 61 -132.83 8.34 -20.34
C ASP A 61 -133.54 7.03 -19.95
N TYR A 62 -133.23 6.47 -18.77
CA TYR A 62 -133.88 5.26 -18.26
C TYR A 62 -135.37 5.48 -18.00
N ILE A 63 -135.77 6.64 -17.47
CA ILE A 63 -137.17 7.01 -17.24
C ILE A 63 -137.91 7.25 -18.56
N ALA A 64 -137.23 7.75 -19.59
CA ALA A 64 -137.84 8.02 -20.88
C ALA A 64 -138.21 6.75 -21.67
N GLN A 65 -137.51 5.62 -21.45
CA GLN A 65 -137.78 4.36 -22.16
C GLN A 65 -139.20 3.77 -21.91
N PRO A 66 -139.71 3.67 -20.66
CA PRO A 66 -141.10 3.29 -20.41
C PRO A 66 -142.14 4.27 -20.97
N LEU A 67 -141.83 5.57 -20.96
CA LEU A 67 -142.72 6.63 -21.49
C LEU A 67 -142.89 6.54 -23.01
N ALA A 68 -141.85 6.12 -23.73
CA ALA A 68 -141.91 5.87 -25.17
C ALA A 68 -142.73 4.61 -25.53
N ALA A 69 -142.95 3.68 -24.59
CA ALA A 69 -143.72 2.45 -24.81
C ALA A 69 -145.24 2.61 -24.60
N LEU A 70 -145.72 3.78 -24.16
CA LEU A 70 -147.15 4.05 -24.03
C LEU A 70 -147.80 4.24 -25.43
N PRO A 71 -148.90 3.54 -25.74
CA PRO A 71 -149.55 3.64 -27.05
C PRO A 71 -150.12 5.04 -27.30
N THR A 72 -149.91 5.56 -28.50
CA THR A 72 -150.49 6.84 -28.93
C THR A 72 -151.94 6.63 -29.36
N ILE A 73 -152.90 7.23 -28.64
CA ILE A 73 -154.32 7.15 -29.01
C ILE A 73 -154.60 8.22 -30.08
N SER A 74 -154.95 7.80 -31.29
CA SER A 74 -155.45 8.68 -32.34
C SER A 74 -156.97 8.54 -32.48
N ALA A 75 -157.69 9.65 -32.33
CA ALA A 75 -159.13 9.72 -32.55
C ALA A 75 -159.40 10.45 -33.88
N ASN A 76 -159.99 9.74 -34.84
CA ASN A 76 -160.36 10.30 -36.14
C ASN A 76 -161.90 10.36 -36.24
N ALA A 77 -162.48 11.55 -36.36
CA ALA A 77 -163.92 11.74 -36.59
C ALA A 77 -164.14 12.50 -37.90
N ALA A 78 -164.89 11.90 -38.83
CA ALA A 78 -165.17 12.50 -40.14
C ALA A 78 -166.58 12.15 -40.66
N PRO A 79 -167.56 13.07 -40.55
CA PRO A 79 -168.72 13.07 -41.42
C PRO A 79 -168.57 14.20 -42.45
N LEU A 80 -168.29 13.83 -43.70
CA LEU A 80 -168.06 14.67 -44.91
C LEU A 80 -166.60 15.14 -45.21
N GLY A 81 -165.61 14.31 -44.83
CA GLY A 81 -164.50 13.96 -45.74
C GLY A 81 -163.16 14.73 -45.68
N VAL A 82 -163.00 15.75 -44.84
CA VAL A 82 -161.69 16.37 -44.54
C VAL A 82 -161.56 16.52 -43.03
N GLY A 83 -160.61 15.81 -42.41
CA GLY A 83 -160.40 15.79 -40.96
C GLY A 83 -158.93 15.91 -40.58
N ALA A 84 -158.64 16.73 -39.57
CA ALA A 84 -157.33 16.86 -38.93
C ALA A 84 -157.28 15.98 -37.67
N SER A 85 -156.12 15.34 -37.41
CA SER A 85 -155.89 14.47 -36.25
C SER A 85 -154.98 15.14 -35.22
N ILE A 86 -155.39 15.17 -33.96
CA ILE A 86 -154.55 15.59 -32.83
C ILE A 86 -154.36 14.36 -31.93
N SER A 87 -153.12 13.94 -31.70
CA SER A 87 -152.76 12.80 -30.84
C SER A 87 -151.75 13.23 -29.77
N PRO A 88 -152.18 13.42 -28.51
CA PRO A 88 -151.28 13.53 -27.37
C PRO A 88 -150.90 12.11 -26.91
N GLY A 89 -149.72 11.64 -27.31
CA GLY A 89 -149.21 10.31 -26.98
C GLY A 89 -147.84 10.32 -26.30
N GLY A 90 -147.48 9.22 -25.63
CA GLY A 90 -146.25 9.08 -24.82
C GLY A 90 -144.94 9.34 -25.58
N SER A 91 -144.93 9.23 -26.91
CA SER A 91 -143.79 9.53 -27.78
C SER A 91 -143.34 11.00 -27.74
N ASN A 92 -144.26 11.96 -27.59
CA ASN A 92 -143.93 13.39 -27.53
C ASN A 92 -143.36 13.79 -26.16
N LEU A 93 -143.82 13.14 -25.09
CA LEU A 93 -143.28 13.32 -23.75
C LEU A 93 -141.87 12.70 -23.62
N ALA A 94 -141.66 11.50 -24.18
CA ALA A 94 -140.35 10.86 -24.22
C ALA A 94 -139.34 11.69 -25.02
N ALA A 95 -139.72 12.24 -26.18
CA ALA A 95 -138.84 13.12 -26.97
C ALA A 95 -138.41 14.38 -26.21
N ALA A 96 -139.30 15.03 -25.46
CA ALA A 96 -138.96 16.19 -24.63
C ALA A 96 -137.98 15.83 -23.48
N VAL A 97 -138.17 14.67 -22.86
CA VAL A 97 -137.27 14.14 -21.81
C VAL A 97 -135.90 13.78 -22.41
N GLN A 98 -135.85 13.21 -23.61
CA GLN A 98 -134.60 12.94 -24.33
C GLN A 98 -133.86 14.21 -24.75
N ILE A 99 -134.55 15.29 -25.14
CA ILE A 99 -133.88 16.57 -25.49
C ILE A 99 -133.18 17.16 -24.26
N GLY A 100 -133.80 17.07 -23.08
CA GLY A 100 -133.19 17.45 -21.81
C GLY A 100 -131.93 16.63 -21.49
N SER A 101 -131.96 15.31 -21.72
CA SER A 101 -130.78 14.45 -21.51
C SER A 101 -129.66 14.73 -22.50
N VAL A 102 -129.96 15.02 -23.77
CA VAL A 102 -128.97 15.41 -24.79
C VAL A 102 -128.28 16.74 -24.45
N ALA A 103 -129.03 17.73 -23.95
CA ALA A 103 -128.46 19.00 -23.50
C ALA A 103 -127.49 18.82 -22.31
N LEU A 104 -127.87 17.99 -21.32
CA LEU A 104 -127.02 17.66 -20.19
C LEU A 104 -125.77 16.88 -20.61
N LYS A 105 -125.89 15.92 -21.53
CA LYS A 105 -124.74 15.20 -22.11
C LYS A 105 -123.80 16.14 -22.87
N THR A 106 -124.34 17.14 -23.59
CA THR A 106 -123.53 18.14 -24.32
C THR A 106 -122.75 19.03 -23.35
N ALA A 107 -123.40 19.50 -22.28
CA ALA A 107 -122.74 20.26 -21.21
C ALA A 107 -121.67 19.42 -20.48
N ALA A 108 -121.97 18.16 -20.17
CA ALA A 108 -121.00 17.23 -19.60
C ALA A 108 -119.80 16.98 -20.53
N SER A 109 -120.02 16.93 -21.85
CA SER A 109 -118.95 16.80 -22.84
C SER A 109 -118.03 18.03 -22.89
N ILE A 110 -118.57 19.25 -22.75
CA ILE A 110 -117.77 20.48 -22.70
C ILE A 110 -116.93 20.54 -21.41
N ILE A 111 -117.53 20.19 -20.26
CA ILE A 111 -116.84 20.13 -18.97
C ILE A 111 -115.75 19.05 -18.99
N SER A 112 -116.05 17.89 -19.58
CA SER A 112 -115.07 16.82 -19.76
C SER A 112 -113.91 17.22 -20.68
N GLU A 113 -114.17 17.99 -21.73
CA GLU A 113 -113.13 18.48 -22.65
C GLU A 113 -112.22 19.51 -21.98
N GLU A 114 -112.76 20.37 -21.12
CA GLU A 114 -111.95 21.29 -20.33
C GLU A 114 -111.11 20.53 -19.27
N GLY A 115 -111.66 19.47 -18.69
CA GLY A 115 -110.89 18.52 -17.87
C GLY A 115 -109.72 17.90 -18.65
N ASN A 116 -109.96 17.46 -19.89
CA ASN A 116 -108.93 16.91 -20.78
C ASN A 116 -107.84 17.95 -21.13
N ARG A 117 -108.22 19.22 -21.32
CA ARG A 117 -107.28 20.32 -21.56
C ARG A 117 -106.37 20.58 -20.35
N SER A 118 -106.93 20.60 -19.15
CA SER A 118 -106.18 20.72 -17.90
C SER A 118 -105.24 19.53 -17.69
N SER A 119 -105.70 18.30 -17.96
CA SER A 119 -104.87 17.09 -17.95
C SER A 119 -103.67 17.23 -18.91
N ARG A 120 -103.94 17.64 -20.15
CA ARG A 120 -102.89 17.83 -21.17
C ARG A 120 -101.89 18.91 -20.76
N LYS A 121 -102.36 19.99 -20.15
CA LYS A 121 -101.49 21.07 -19.62
C LYS A 121 -100.63 20.57 -18.46
N GLY A 122 -101.20 19.84 -17.50
CA GLY A 122 -100.47 19.22 -16.39
C GLY A 122 -99.39 18.25 -16.88
N GLN A 123 -99.70 17.42 -17.88
CA GLN A 123 -98.74 16.53 -18.52
C GLN A 123 -97.58 17.30 -19.18
N LEU A 124 -97.85 18.41 -19.88
CA LEU A 124 -96.81 19.24 -20.50
C LEU A 124 -95.92 19.92 -19.45
N ILE A 125 -96.49 20.39 -18.34
CA ILE A 125 -95.73 20.98 -17.23
C ILE A 125 -94.81 19.92 -16.61
N ARG A 126 -95.31 18.71 -16.36
CA ARG A 126 -94.51 17.59 -15.86
C ARG A 126 -93.40 17.22 -16.84
N GLN A 127 -93.69 17.16 -18.14
CA GLN A 127 -92.67 16.92 -19.16
C GLN A 127 -91.58 18.01 -19.17
N LEU A 128 -91.94 19.28 -18.96
CA LEU A 128 -90.96 20.37 -18.83
C LEU A 128 -90.12 20.23 -17.56
N GLN A 129 -90.73 19.87 -16.42
CA GLN A 129 -90.03 19.60 -15.17
C GLN A 129 -89.04 18.43 -15.31
N ASP A 130 -89.47 17.33 -15.91
CA ASP A 130 -88.63 16.17 -16.18
C ASP A 130 -87.45 16.56 -17.09
N ARG A 131 -87.69 17.37 -18.13
CA ARG A 131 -86.62 17.86 -19.01
C ARG A 131 -85.63 18.78 -18.29
N ARG A 132 -86.09 19.65 -17.39
CA ARG A 132 -85.23 20.51 -16.55
C ARG A 132 -84.41 19.68 -15.57
N LEU A 133 -85.04 18.70 -14.91
CA LEU A 133 -84.35 17.76 -14.03
C LEU A 133 -83.26 17.00 -14.79
N GLN A 134 -83.60 16.43 -15.95
CA GLN A 134 -82.64 15.73 -16.80
C GLN A 134 -81.51 16.65 -17.25
N ALA A 135 -81.79 17.90 -17.61
CA ALA A 135 -80.75 18.88 -17.94
C ALA A 135 -79.79 19.12 -16.77
N ASN A 136 -80.29 19.30 -15.55
CA ASN A 136 -79.47 19.49 -14.34
C ASN A 136 -78.64 18.25 -14.01
N ILE A 137 -79.23 17.05 -14.12
CA ILE A 137 -78.51 15.78 -13.94
C ILE A 137 -77.35 15.70 -14.93
N ARG A 138 -77.59 15.96 -16.22
CA ARG A 138 -76.54 15.92 -17.25
C ARG A 138 -75.47 16.99 -17.04
N GLY A 139 -75.85 18.21 -16.67
CA GLY A 139 -74.90 19.29 -16.37
C GLY A 139 -73.96 18.94 -15.20
N ARG A 140 -74.50 18.34 -14.14
CA ARG A 140 -73.71 17.83 -13.00
C ARG A 140 -72.86 16.61 -13.37
N GLU A 141 -73.37 15.69 -14.19
CA GLU A 141 -72.62 14.54 -14.70
C GLU A 141 -71.39 14.96 -15.52
N ILE A 142 -71.52 15.95 -16.39
CA ILE A 142 -70.39 16.52 -17.16
C ILE A 142 -69.29 16.98 -16.20
N LYS A 143 -69.66 17.71 -15.13
CA LYS A 143 -68.69 18.18 -14.13
C LYS A 143 -68.06 17.06 -13.31
N ALA A 144 -68.82 16.02 -13.00
CA ALA A 144 -68.29 14.83 -12.34
C ALA A 144 -67.26 14.10 -13.23
N ILE A 145 -67.52 14.03 -14.54
CA ILE A 145 -66.59 13.47 -15.53
C ILE A 145 -65.34 14.35 -15.65
N ASP A 146 -65.46 15.68 -15.69
CA ASP A 146 -64.31 16.60 -15.70
C ASP A 146 -63.37 16.33 -14.50
N GLN A 147 -63.93 16.17 -13.30
CA GLN A 147 -63.15 15.83 -12.10
C GLN A 147 -62.52 14.43 -12.17
N GLN A 148 -63.17 13.47 -12.83
CA GLN A 148 -62.56 12.16 -13.10
C GLN A 148 -61.38 12.29 -14.06
N ILE A 149 -61.51 13.09 -15.12
CA ILE A 149 -60.43 13.36 -16.09
C ILE A 149 -59.23 13.99 -15.39
N GLU A 150 -59.44 15.02 -14.55
CA GLU A 150 -58.35 15.65 -13.81
C GLU A 150 -57.65 14.67 -12.85
N ARG A 151 -58.42 13.81 -12.16
CA ARG A 151 -57.84 12.73 -11.34
C ARG A 151 -56.97 11.79 -12.18
N GLN A 152 -57.40 11.42 -13.38
CA GLN A 152 -56.61 10.56 -14.26
C GLN A 152 -55.36 11.28 -14.80
N LYS A 153 -55.45 12.58 -15.14
CA LYS A 153 -54.28 13.38 -15.53
C LYS A 153 -53.23 13.41 -14.42
N THR A 154 -53.65 13.58 -13.16
CA THR A 154 -52.72 13.53 -12.02
C THR A 154 -52.11 12.13 -11.84
N ARG A 155 -52.89 11.06 -12.03
CA ARG A 155 -52.36 9.68 -12.01
C ARG A 155 -51.34 9.44 -13.11
N LEU A 156 -51.58 9.95 -14.32
CA LEU A 156 -50.61 9.87 -15.43
C LEU A 156 -49.32 10.60 -15.09
N LYS A 157 -49.41 11.80 -14.49
CA LYS A 157 -48.23 12.55 -14.04
C LYS A 157 -47.46 11.77 -12.95
N ALA A 158 -48.15 11.20 -11.96
CA ALA A 158 -47.53 10.36 -10.94
C ALA A 158 -46.82 9.14 -11.56
N ALA A 159 -47.51 8.40 -12.42
CA ALA A 159 -46.94 7.25 -13.11
C ALA A 159 -45.72 7.62 -13.99
N SER A 160 -45.75 8.77 -14.68
CA SER A 160 -44.58 9.23 -15.43
C SER A 160 -43.37 9.53 -14.53
N LYS A 161 -43.62 10.08 -13.34
CA LYS A 161 -42.58 10.35 -12.35
C LYS A 161 -42.03 9.07 -11.73
N ASP A 162 -42.90 8.09 -11.47
CA ASP A 162 -42.48 6.76 -10.99
C ASP A 162 -41.59 6.05 -12.03
N ILE A 163 -41.94 6.15 -13.32
CA ILE A 163 -41.10 5.61 -14.41
C ILE A 163 -39.74 6.31 -14.49
N GLU A 164 -39.70 7.64 -14.34
CA GLU A 164 -38.44 8.40 -14.29
C GLU A 164 -37.58 7.97 -13.10
N MET A 165 -38.19 7.80 -11.92
CA MET A 165 -37.51 7.34 -10.70
C MET A 165 -36.94 5.93 -10.88
N GLN A 166 -37.74 4.97 -11.37
CA GLN A 166 -37.27 3.61 -11.64
C GLN A 166 -36.13 3.59 -12.67
N LYS A 167 -36.18 4.45 -13.69
CA LYS A 167 -35.07 4.60 -14.64
C LYS A 167 -33.80 5.12 -13.98
N SER A 168 -33.90 6.10 -13.08
CA SER A 168 -32.74 6.58 -12.33
C SER A 168 -32.17 5.52 -11.39
N GLU A 169 -33.02 4.74 -10.70
CA GLU A 169 -32.58 3.64 -9.82
C GLU A 169 -31.84 2.55 -10.61
N MET A 170 -32.34 2.18 -11.79
CA MET A 170 -31.64 1.22 -12.66
C MET A 170 -30.27 1.73 -13.10
N GLN A 171 -30.15 3.01 -13.46
CA GLN A 171 -28.87 3.62 -13.83
C GLN A 171 -27.90 3.64 -12.65
N GLU A 172 -28.37 3.99 -11.45
CA GLU A 172 -27.56 3.99 -10.25
C GLU A 172 -27.07 2.58 -9.90
N ALA A 173 -27.94 1.57 -9.97
CA ALA A 173 -27.57 0.17 -9.75
C ALA A 173 -26.48 -0.31 -10.74
N GLN A 174 -26.59 0.05 -12.02
CA GLN A 174 -25.58 -0.26 -13.04
C GLN A 174 -24.24 0.43 -12.73
N ASN A 175 -24.28 1.71 -12.35
CA ASN A 175 -23.08 2.46 -11.99
C ASN A 175 -22.40 1.84 -10.76
N VAL A 176 -23.18 1.44 -9.74
CA VAL A 176 -22.67 0.80 -8.53
C VAL A 176 -22.02 -0.56 -8.85
N GLU A 177 -22.64 -1.38 -9.69
CA GLU A 177 -22.07 -2.66 -10.13
C GLU A 177 -20.75 -2.47 -10.88
N SER A 178 -20.70 -1.50 -11.80
CA SER A 178 -19.48 -1.15 -12.52
C SER A 178 -18.37 -0.69 -11.57
N TRP A 179 -18.72 0.07 -10.52
CA TRP A 179 -17.77 0.56 -9.51
C TRP A 179 -17.20 -0.59 -8.66
N TYR A 180 -18.04 -1.53 -8.21
CA TYR A 180 -17.58 -2.71 -7.48
C TYR A 180 -16.59 -3.55 -8.30
N ARG A 181 -16.91 -3.80 -9.58
CA ARG A 181 -16.09 -4.63 -10.47
C ARG A 181 -14.76 -3.97 -10.85
N THR A 182 -14.78 -2.69 -11.18
CA THR A 182 -13.58 -2.02 -11.71
C THR A 182 -12.67 -1.48 -10.62
N ASN A 183 -13.22 -0.87 -9.56
CA ASN A 183 -12.40 -0.26 -8.52
C ASN A 183 -12.05 -1.24 -7.40
N ILE A 184 -13.04 -1.79 -6.71
CA ILE A 184 -12.78 -2.57 -5.49
C ILE A 184 -12.07 -3.89 -5.81
N TYR A 185 -12.56 -4.63 -6.81
CA TYR A 185 -11.98 -5.92 -7.16
C TYR A 185 -10.52 -5.79 -7.63
N PHE A 186 -10.22 -4.82 -8.50
CA PHE A 186 -8.85 -4.58 -8.95
C PHE A 186 -7.95 -4.11 -7.80
N GLN A 187 -8.43 -3.21 -6.92
CA GLN A 187 -7.67 -2.76 -5.75
C GLN A 187 -7.35 -3.93 -4.81
N ALA A 188 -8.32 -4.79 -4.50
CA ALA A 188 -8.10 -5.98 -3.68
C ALA A 188 -7.09 -6.94 -4.33
N TYR A 189 -7.21 -7.16 -5.64
CA TYR A 189 -6.27 -7.99 -6.41
C TYR A 189 -4.84 -7.43 -6.35
N THR A 190 -4.64 -6.12 -6.56
CA THR A 190 -3.30 -5.51 -6.53
C THR A 190 -2.66 -5.62 -5.14
N LEU A 191 -3.45 -5.47 -4.07
CA LEU A 191 -2.99 -5.69 -2.70
C LEU A 191 -2.58 -7.14 -2.49
N ALA A 192 -3.42 -8.11 -2.88
CA ALA A 192 -3.12 -9.53 -2.75
C ALA A 192 -1.86 -9.94 -3.55
N LEU A 193 -1.72 -9.44 -4.78
CA LEU A 193 -0.54 -9.68 -5.61
C LEU A 193 0.73 -9.09 -4.97
N SER A 194 0.64 -7.90 -4.37
CA SER A 194 1.78 -7.28 -3.68
C SER A 194 2.22 -8.10 -2.46
N ALA A 195 1.28 -8.65 -1.69
CA ALA A 195 1.57 -9.53 -0.57
C ALA A 195 2.18 -10.87 -1.02
N ALA A 196 1.68 -11.46 -2.11
CA ALA A 196 2.25 -12.67 -2.69
C ALA A 196 3.69 -12.47 -3.19
N ARG A 197 3.98 -11.34 -3.82
CA ARG A 197 5.34 -10.95 -4.22
C ARG A 197 6.26 -10.73 -3.02
N GLN A 198 5.74 -10.15 -1.94
CA GLN A 198 6.50 -10.04 -0.69
C GLN A 198 6.85 -11.44 -0.15
N ALA A 199 5.91 -12.38 -0.12
CA ALA A 199 6.15 -13.76 0.30
C ALA A 199 7.20 -14.47 -0.58
N GLU A 200 7.13 -14.29 -1.91
CA GLU A 200 8.13 -14.81 -2.84
C GLU A 200 9.52 -14.23 -2.58
N SER A 201 9.61 -12.91 -2.38
CA SER A 201 10.86 -12.24 -2.07
C SER A 201 11.44 -12.69 -0.72
N ALA A 202 10.59 -12.92 0.28
CA ALA A 202 10.96 -13.42 1.60
C ALA A 202 11.50 -14.85 1.51
N LEU A 203 10.81 -15.75 0.81
CA LEU A 203 11.26 -17.12 0.58
C LEU A 203 12.60 -17.18 -0.17
N SER A 204 12.72 -16.38 -1.24
CA SER A 204 13.95 -16.24 -2.03
C SER A 204 15.12 -15.73 -1.17
N PHE A 205 14.83 -14.79 -0.27
CA PHE A 205 15.79 -14.30 0.71
C PHE A 205 16.16 -15.39 1.72
N GLU A 206 15.21 -16.06 2.37
CA GLU A 206 15.48 -17.12 3.36
C GLU A 206 16.29 -18.28 2.77
N GLN A 207 15.95 -18.74 1.57
CA GLN A 207 16.65 -19.85 0.93
C GLN A 207 17.95 -19.43 0.21
N GLY A 208 18.19 -18.13 0.03
CA GLY A 208 19.37 -17.58 -0.66
C GLY A 208 19.46 -18.00 -2.14
N ARG A 209 18.34 -18.39 -2.75
CA ARG A 209 18.21 -18.77 -4.17
C ARG A 209 17.07 -17.96 -4.79
N VAL A 210 17.17 -17.67 -6.08
CA VAL A 210 16.08 -16.97 -6.78
C VAL A 210 14.93 -17.95 -6.99
N ILE A 211 13.75 -17.61 -6.46
CA ILE A 211 12.53 -18.39 -6.61
C ILE A 211 11.55 -17.51 -7.39
N SER A 212 11.01 -18.08 -8.46
CA SER A 212 10.06 -17.40 -9.34
C SER A 212 8.83 -18.29 -9.49
N ALA A 213 7.95 -18.27 -8.50
CA ALA A 213 6.68 -18.99 -8.51
C ALA A 213 5.53 -18.09 -8.97
N VAL A 214 5.56 -16.81 -8.60
CA VAL A 214 4.53 -15.84 -8.96
C VAL A 214 4.84 -15.24 -10.33
N LYS A 215 3.84 -15.20 -11.21
CA LYS A 215 4.00 -14.66 -12.57
C LYS A 215 4.29 -13.16 -12.53
N GLN A 216 5.41 -12.75 -13.14
CA GLN A 216 5.85 -11.33 -13.17
C GLN A 216 4.83 -10.39 -13.83
N GLY A 217 4.16 -10.83 -14.89
CA GLY A 217 3.11 -10.06 -15.57
C GLY A 217 1.76 -10.01 -14.84
N GLY A 218 1.63 -10.71 -13.70
CA GLY A 218 0.35 -10.88 -13.01
C GLY A 218 -0.63 -11.81 -13.74
N TYR A 219 -1.84 -11.87 -13.19
CA TYR A 219 -2.92 -12.77 -13.59
C TYR A 219 -4.18 -12.02 -14.03
N TRP A 220 -4.13 -10.68 -14.05
CA TRP A 220 -5.27 -9.86 -14.42
C TRP A 220 -5.50 -9.90 -15.93
N ASP A 221 -6.65 -10.41 -16.34
CA ASP A 221 -7.12 -10.36 -17.72
C ASP A 221 -8.12 -9.22 -17.90
N ALA A 222 -7.70 -8.15 -18.59
CA ALA A 222 -8.56 -6.99 -18.83
C ALA A 222 -9.77 -7.31 -19.74
N ALA A 223 -9.71 -8.36 -20.57
CA ALA A 223 -10.82 -8.73 -21.46
C ALA A 223 -12.01 -9.35 -20.70
N HIS A 224 -11.73 -9.95 -19.54
CA HIS A 224 -12.72 -10.62 -18.69
C HIS A 224 -12.74 -10.06 -17.27
N ASP A 225 -12.41 -8.77 -17.10
CA ASP A 225 -12.38 -8.05 -15.81
C ASP A 225 -11.62 -8.78 -14.69
N GLY A 226 -10.58 -9.52 -15.04
CA GLY A 226 -9.73 -10.24 -14.09
C GLY A 226 -10.40 -11.43 -13.42
N LEU A 227 -11.48 -12.00 -13.99
CA LEU A 227 -12.09 -13.21 -13.47
C LEU A 227 -11.03 -14.34 -13.36
N MET A 228 -11.12 -15.17 -12.31
CA MET A 228 -10.17 -16.28 -12.01
C MET A 228 -8.71 -15.86 -11.74
N SER A 229 -8.39 -14.57 -11.74
CA SER A 229 -7.03 -14.10 -11.41
C SER A 229 -6.60 -14.52 -9.99
N ALA A 230 -7.55 -14.60 -9.06
CA ALA A 230 -7.34 -15.08 -7.70
C ALA A 230 -7.01 -16.57 -7.63
N ASP A 231 -7.66 -17.42 -8.43
CA ASP A 231 -7.41 -18.87 -8.42
C ASP A 231 -6.02 -19.20 -8.99
N HIS A 232 -5.60 -18.49 -10.03
CA HIS A 232 -4.24 -18.59 -10.54
C HIS A 232 -3.20 -18.15 -9.51
N LEU A 233 -3.44 -17.02 -8.83
CA LEU A 233 -2.56 -16.55 -7.76
C LEU A 233 -2.49 -17.56 -6.62
N PHE A 234 -3.62 -18.15 -6.23
CA PHE A 234 -3.69 -19.15 -5.17
C PHE A 234 -2.93 -20.43 -5.52
N LEU A 235 -3.03 -20.90 -6.76
CA LEU A 235 -2.27 -22.04 -7.25
C LEU A 235 -0.75 -21.79 -7.17
N ASP A 236 -0.30 -20.60 -7.58
CA ASP A 236 1.12 -20.25 -7.52
C ASP A 236 1.61 -20.04 -6.08
N LEU A 237 0.76 -19.59 -5.17
CA LEU A 237 1.05 -19.60 -3.73
C LEU A 237 1.23 -21.03 -3.19
N LYS A 238 0.44 -22.00 -3.65
CA LYS A 238 0.63 -23.41 -3.30
C LYS A 238 1.91 -24.01 -3.86
N ARG A 239 2.33 -23.59 -5.06
CA ARG A 239 3.64 -23.94 -5.62
C ARG A 239 4.78 -23.33 -4.80
N LEU A 240 4.63 -22.09 -4.34
CA LEU A 240 5.57 -21.42 -3.45
C LEU A 240 5.68 -22.16 -2.11
N GLU A 241 4.55 -22.58 -1.53
CA GLU A 241 4.52 -23.40 -0.31
C GLU A 241 5.24 -24.73 -0.49
N SER A 242 5.00 -25.44 -1.60
CA SER A 242 5.75 -26.67 -1.94
C SER A 242 7.25 -26.39 -2.02
N ALA A 243 7.67 -25.33 -2.71
CA ALA A 243 9.07 -24.95 -2.84
C ALA A 243 9.72 -24.55 -1.49
N SER A 244 8.91 -24.10 -0.53
CA SER A 244 9.34 -23.88 0.85
C SER A 244 9.67 -25.19 1.55
N LEU A 245 8.76 -26.16 1.47
CA LEU A 245 8.90 -27.49 2.07
C LEU A 245 10.02 -28.31 1.43
N ASP A 246 10.21 -28.18 0.11
CA ASP A 246 11.31 -28.80 -0.64
C ASP A 246 12.68 -28.13 -0.37
N GLY A 247 12.69 -27.07 0.45
CA GLY A 247 13.91 -26.39 0.85
C GLY A 247 14.94 -27.34 1.50
N PRO A 248 16.24 -27.03 1.40
CA PRO A 248 17.28 -27.84 2.02
C PRO A 248 17.06 -27.91 3.54
N SER A 249 17.00 -29.12 4.07
CA SER A 249 16.55 -29.40 5.44
C SER A 249 17.62 -29.20 6.52
N SER A 250 18.88 -28.95 6.16
CA SER A 250 19.95 -28.77 7.14
C SER A 250 21.03 -27.81 6.67
N ASP A 251 21.15 -26.69 7.36
CA ASP A 251 22.34 -25.84 7.38
C ASP A 251 23.12 -26.10 8.67
N PHE A 252 24.43 -25.94 8.65
CA PHE A 252 25.27 -25.95 9.86
C PHE A 252 25.22 -24.59 10.53
N ASP A 253 24.66 -24.52 11.74
CA ASP A 253 24.69 -23.33 12.55
C ASP A 253 26.01 -23.25 13.33
N VAL A 254 26.77 -22.17 13.10
CA VAL A 254 28.12 -21.97 13.64
C VAL A 254 28.20 -20.64 14.36
N SER A 255 28.76 -20.64 15.57
CA SER A 255 29.09 -19.43 16.33
C SER A 255 30.59 -19.16 16.28
N LYS A 256 30.99 -17.99 15.77
CA LYS A 256 32.39 -17.55 15.74
C LYS A 256 32.56 -16.21 16.44
N THR A 257 33.50 -16.16 17.39
CA THR A 257 33.90 -14.90 18.03
C THR A 257 35.16 -14.37 17.37
N ILE A 258 35.10 -13.12 16.95
CA ILE A 258 36.12 -12.47 16.14
C ILE A 258 36.67 -11.26 16.90
N SER A 259 37.98 -11.23 17.11
CA SER A 259 38.68 -10.12 17.78
C SER A 259 39.23 -9.14 16.75
N LEU A 260 38.87 -7.86 16.87
CA LEU A 260 39.42 -6.80 16.04
C LEU A 260 40.93 -6.65 16.26
N ARG A 261 41.42 -6.85 17.50
CA ARG A 261 42.86 -6.87 17.80
C ARG A 261 43.60 -7.97 17.05
N GLN A 262 42.97 -9.08 16.68
CA GLN A 262 43.63 -10.16 15.95
C GLN A 262 43.59 -9.96 14.42
N ILE A 263 42.51 -9.38 13.90
CA ILE A 263 42.33 -9.12 12.47
C ILE A 263 43.07 -7.87 12.04
N ASP A 264 42.73 -6.74 12.65
CA ASP A 264 43.25 -5.43 12.29
C ASP A 264 43.48 -4.57 13.54
N THR A 265 44.70 -4.68 14.06
CA THR A 265 45.18 -3.82 15.14
C THR A 265 45.19 -2.33 14.81
N MET A 266 45.36 -1.95 13.55
CA MET A 266 45.38 -0.54 13.15
C MET A 266 43.97 0.05 13.18
N ALA A 267 42.97 -0.71 12.75
CA ALA A 267 41.57 -0.36 12.96
C ALA A 267 41.29 -0.14 14.46
N LEU A 268 41.61 -1.10 15.34
CA LEU A 268 41.40 -0.92 16.79
C LEU A 268 42.04 0.37 17.33
N LEU A 269 43.25 0.71 16.87
CA LEU A 269 43.92 1.94 17.29
C LEU A 269 43.20 3.20 16.76
N ARG A 270 42.76 3.20 15.50
CA ARG A 270 41.94 4.28 14.95
C ARG A 270 40.68 4.48 15.79
N LEU A 271 40.00 3.40 16.21
CA LEU A 271 38.79 3.47 17.04
C LEU A 271 39.04 4.24 18.34
N ARG A 272 40.14 3.94 19.03
CA ARG A 272 40.50 4.60 20.28
C ARG A 272 40.79 6.09 20.09
N LEU A 273 41.38 6.47 18.96
CA LEU A 273 41.83 7.83 18.70
C LEU A 273 40.73 8.71 18.10
N THR A 274 40.12 8.28 17.00
CA THR A 274 39.13 9.03 16.22
C THR A 274 37.70 8.75 16.66
N GLY A 275 37.42 7.60 17.28
CA GLY A 275 36.06 7.16 17.62
C GLY A 275 35.34 6.42 16.49
N SER A 276 35.93 6.29 15.30
CA SER A 276 35.30 5.61 14.15
C SER A 276 36.28 4.78 13.34
N THR A 277 35.84 3.61 12.89
CA THR A 277 36.68 2.67 12.12
C THR A 277 35.91 1.81 11.16
N ASN A 278 36.58 1.45 10.06
CA ASN A 278 36.14 0.41 9.15
C ASN A 278 37.08 -0.80 9.26
N PHE A 279 36.54 -2.01 9.21
CA PHE A 279 37.33 -3.24 9.18
C PHE A 279 36.65 -4.29 8.27
N LEU A 280 37.46 -5.21 7.73
CA LEU A 280 37.02 -6.24 6.79
C LEU A 280 37.12 -7.63 7.42
N LEU A 281 36.05 -8.42 7.29
CA LEU A 281 36.05 -9.85 7.57
C LEU A 281 36.25 -10.60 6.25
N SER A 282 37.43 -11.21 6.10
CA SER A 282 37.80 -11.98 4.91
C SER A 282 37.32 -13.43 4.98
N GLU A 283 37.15 -14.06 3.81
CA GLU A 283 36.74 -15.47 3.70
C GLU A 283 37.70 -16.42 4.43
N ILE A 284 39.00 -16.10 4.36
CA ILE A 284 40.10 -16.87 4.97
C ILE A 284 39.86 -17.07 6.48
N LEU A 285 39.27 -16.09 7.16
CA LEU A 285 38.97 -16.24 8.59
C LEU A 285 38.03 -17.40 8.84
N PHE A 286 36.99 -17.56 8.02
CA PHE A 286 35.99 -18.63 8.18
C PHE A 286 36.52 -19.96 7.66
N ASP A 287 37.36 -19.96 6.62
CA ASP A 287 38.02 -21.16 6.08
C ASP A 287 39.00 -21.80 7.07
N MET A 288 39.63 -21.00 7.94
CA MET A 288 40.52 -21.52 8.99
C MET A 288 39.79 -22.40 10.01
N ASP A 289 38.50 -22.14 10.28
CA ASP A 289 37.72 -22.92 11.25
C ASP A 289 37.09 -24.13 10.56
N PHE A 290 36.37 -23.89 9.46
CA PHE A 290 35.63 -24.90 8.71
C PHE A 290 35.94 -24.79 7.21
N PRO A 291 37.01 -25.46 6.74
CA PRO A 291 37.37 -25.45 5.32
C PRO A 291 36.36 -26.24 4.48
N GLY A 292 35.99 -25.69 3.33
CA GLY A 292 35.00 -26.29 2.42
C GLY A 292 33.55 -25.93 2.73
N HIS A 293 33.28 -25.10 3.74
CA HIS A 293 31.94 -24.56 3.96
C HIS A 293 31.65 -23.43 2.96
N PHE A 294 30.48 -23.46 2.34
CA PHE A 294 29.99 -22.40 1.45
C PHE A 294 28.62 -21.89 1.92
N MET A 295 28.07 -20.90 1.22
CA MET A 295 26.78 -20.27 1.55
C MET A 295 26.68 -19.78 3.00
N ARG A 296 27.76 -19.13 3.46
CA ARG A 296 27.87 -18.62 4.84
C ARG A 296 27.02 -17.37 5.01
N ARG A 297 25.87 -17.51 5.68
CA ARG A 297 24.90 -16.43 5.91
C ARG A 297 24.72 -16.15 7.39
N ILE A 298 24.80 -14.89 7.75
CA ILE A 298 24.70 -14.42 9.12
C ILE A 298 23.26 -14.60 9.60
N ARG A 299 23.10 -15.15 10.81
CA ARG A 299 21.83 -15.22 11.56
C ARG A 299 21.73 -14.07 12.56
N SER A 300 22.82 -13.82 13.29
CA SER A 300 22.89 -12.72 14.25
C SER A 300 24.34 -12.26 14.45
N VAL A 301 24.49 -11.00 14.85
CA VAL A 301 25.78 -10.41 15.25
C VAL A 301 25.61 -9.69 16.57
N ALA A 302 26.42 -10.04 17.55
CA ALA A 302 26.49 -9.34 18.82
C ALA A 302 27.89 -8.73 19.04
N LEU A 303 27.96 -7.55 19.64
CA LEU A 303 29.21 -6.86 19.95
C LEU A 303 29.49 -6.89 21.45
N SER A 304 30.73 -7.22 21.81
CA SER A 304 31.26 -7.00 23.15
C SER A 304 32.45 -6.05 23.09
N LEU A 305 32.40 -4.99 23.88
CA LEU A 305 33.39 -3.93 23.99
C LEU A 305 33.96 -3.90 25.41
N PRO A 306 34.92 -4.78 25.74
CA PRO A 306 35.61 -4.73 27.02
C PRO A 306 36.38 -3.41 27.17
N ALA A 307 35.92 -2.55 28.08
CA ALA A 307 36.50 -1.25 28.40
C ALA A 307 36.35 -0.97 29.91
N VAL A 308 37.12 -0.01 30.42
CA VAL A 308 36.99 0.45 31.81
C VAL A 308 35.92 1.53 31.85
N LEU A 309 34.75 1.18 32.38
CA LEU A 309 33.57 2.04 32.44
C LEU A 309 33.29 2.45 33.89
N GLY A 310 32.66 3.61 34.06
CA GLY A 310 32.16 4.04 35.36
C GLY A 310 30.84 3.32 35.70
N PRO A 311 30.39 3.39 36.98
CA PRO A 311 29.06 2.90 37.34
C PRO A 311 27.98 3.66 36.54
N HIS A 312 26.97 2.94 36.07
CA HIS A 312 25.85 3.47 35.27
C HIS A 312 26.22 4.10 33.91
N THR A 313 27.45 3.94 33.42
CA THR A 313 27.84 4.38 32.06
C THR A 313 27.79 3.23 31.07
N GLY A 314 26.87 3.30 30.11
CA GLY A 314 26.79 2.34 28.99
C GLY A 314 27.78 2.65 27.86
N VAL A 315 28.00 1.67 26.99
CA VAL A 315 28.81 1.83 25.77
C VAL A 315 27.89 2.09 24.60
N ASN A 316 27.79 3.36 24.23
CA ASN A 316 26.97 3.78 23.09
C ASN A 316 27.82 3.68 21.82
N ALA A 317 27.49 2.75 20.93
CA ALA A 317 28.16 2.59 19.64
C ALA A 317 27.16 2.28 18.54
N THR A 318 27.45 2.66 17.30
CA THR A 318 26.70 2.25 16.12
C THR A 318 27.54 1.30 15.29
N LEU A 319 27.01 0.10 15.06
CA LEU A 319 27.59 -0.90 14.18
C LEU A 319 26.82 -0.90 12.88
N THR A 320 27.52 -0.74 11.76
CA THR A 320 26.92 -0.67 10.42
C THR A 320 27.62 -1.63 9.47
N LEU A 321 26.84 -2.31 8.65
CA LEU A 321 27.32 -3.21 7.61
C LEU A 321 27.35 -2.43 6.29
N LEU A 322 28.55 -2.17 5.77
CA LEU A 322 28.73 -1.39 4.54
C LEU A 322 28.53 -2.26 3.30
N GLN A 323 29.19 -3.42 3.28
CA GLN A 323 29.16 -4.34 2.16
C GLN A 323 29.25 -5.77 2.70
N HIS A 324 28.61 -6.70 2.01
CA HIS A 324 28.73 -8.12 2.31
C HIS A 324 28.61 -8.94 1.04
N ARG A 325 29.12 -10.16 1.07
CA ARG A 325 28.95 -11.17 0.03
C ARG A 325 29.13 -12.57 0.62
N TYR A 326 28.58 -13.56 -0.06
CA TYR A 326 28.79 -14.97 0.28
C TYR A 326 28.90 -15.81 -0.99
N ARG A 327 29.56 -16.96 -0.87
CA ARG A 327 29.75 -17.92 -1.97
C ARG A 327 28.49 -18.76 -2.15
N ILE A 328 27.94 -18.85 -3.35
CA ILE A 328 26.73 -19.65 -3.64
C ILE A 328 27.09 -21.07 -4.10
N SER A 329 28.17 -21.20 -4.89
CA SER A 329 28.50 -22.46 -5.55
C SER A 329 29.59 -23.23 -4.79
N PRO A 330 29.48 -24.57 -4.71
CA PRO A 330 30.52 -25.43 -4.14
C PRO A 330 31.69 -25.69 -5.11
N SER A 331 31.70 -25.10 -6.31
CA SER A 331 32.77 -25.31 -7.28
C SER A 331 34.12 -24.79 -6.77
N ALA A 332 35.15 -25.62 -6.89
CA ALA A 332 36.53 -25.31 -6.53
C ALA A 332 37.33 -24.62 -7.64
N ALA A 333 36.80 -24.60 -8.87
CA ALA A 333 37.42 -23.89 -9.98
C ALA A 333 37.51 -22.40 -9.63
N ASP A 334 38.73 -21.85 -9.61
CA ASP A 334 39.00 -20.42 -9.39
C ASP A 334 38.47 -19.85 -8.07
N TYR A 335 38.83 -20.49 -6.96
CA TYR A 335 38.44 -20.12 -5.59
C TYR A 335 38.55 -18.61 -5.27
N ASN A 336 39.49 -17.87 -5.86
CA ASN A 336 39.81 -16.49 -5.46
C ASN A 336 39.57 -15.41 -6.53
N THR A 337 39.24 -15.79 -7.77
CA THR A 337 39.23 -14.86 -8.92
C THR A 337 37.87 -14.66 -9.56
N ASN A 338 36.93 -15.61 -9.37
CA ASN A 338 35.64 -15.55 -10.04
C ASN A 338 34.60 -14.85 -9.17
N ASN A 339 34.27 -13.60 -9.52
CA ASN A 339 33.22 -12.81 -8.86
C ASN A 339 31.82 -13.45 -9.02
N ASP A 340 31.60 -14.23 -10.08
CA ASP A 340 30.31 -14.87 -10.38
C ASP A 340 29.92 -15.97 -9.38
N LEU A 341 30.88 -16.44 -8.56
CA LEU A 341 30.62 -17.40 -7.48
C LEU A 341 30.06 -16.74 -6.22
N PHE A 342 30.05 -15.40 -6.16
CA PHE A 342 29.61 -14.62 -5.02
C PHE A 342 28.30 -13.89 -5.32
N ARG A 343 27.43 -13.81 -4.30
CA ARG A 343 26.21 -13.01 -4.33
C ARG A 343 26.12 -12.13 -3.10
N SER A 344 25.45 -11.00 -3.31
CA SER A 344 25.10 -10.04 -2.27
C SER A 344 23.60 -9.80 -2.37
N ASP A 345 22.88 -9.95 -1.26
CA ASP A 345 21.44 -9.73 -1.22
C ASP A 345 21.12 -8.42 -0.52
N ARG A 346 19.93 -7.87 -0.73
CA ARG A 346 19.49 -6.71 0.04
C ARG A 346 19.00 -7.18 1.40
N ILE A 347 19.58 -6.63 2.46
CA ILE A 347 19.23 -6.97 3.85
C ILE A 347 18.25 -5.92 4.39
N PRO A 348 17.24 -6.32 5.17
CA PRO A 348 16.28 -5.37 5.77
C PRO A 348 16.92 -4.35 6.72
N ILE A 349 17.86 -4.80 7.57
CA ILE A 349 18.49 -4.00 8.63
C ILE A 349 20.01 -4.11 8.52
N SER A 350 20.67 -2.99 8.20
CA SER A 350 22.13 -2.90 8.00
C SER A 350 22.85 -2.08 9.07
N SER A 351 22.15 -1.62 10.11
CA SER A 351 22.73 -0.84 11.20
C SER A 351 22.04 -1.13 12.53
N VAL A 352 22.83 -1.08 13.60
CA VAL A 352 22.40 -1.39 14.97
C VAL A 352 23.07 -0.43 15.95
N ALA A 353 22.32 -0.05 16.99
CA ALA A 353 22.83 0.69 18.13
C ALA A 353 23.12 -0.25 19.30
N ILE A 354 24.29 -0.11 19.90
CA ILE A 354 24.78 -0.88 21.03
C ILE A 354 24.75 0.03 22.25
N SER A 355 24.37 -0.53 23.40
CA SER A 355 24.20 0.23 24.65
C SER A 355 24.81 -0.45 25.87
N SER A 356 24.72 -1.78 25.95
CA SER A 356 25.23 -2.55 27.09
C SER A 356 26.74 -2.81 26.99
N GLY A 357 27.25 -2.95 25.76
CA GLY A 357 28.67 -3.21 25.50
C GLY A 357 29.14 -4.63 25.86
N SER A 358 28.25 -5.53 26.26
CA SER A 358 28.57 -6.94 26.55
C SER A 358 27.55 -7.84 25.87
N HIS A 359 28.00 -8.59 24.87
CA HIS A 359 27.19 -9.49 24.05
C HIS A 359 25.90 -8.85 23.53
N ASP A 360 26.02 -7.62 23.03
CA ASP A 360 24.88 -6.80 22.62
C ASP A 360 24.59 -6.96 21.12
N ALA A 361 23.43 -7.49 20.77
CA ALA A 361 22.98 -7.57 19.37
C ALA A 361 22.15 -6.35 18.93
N GLY A 362 22.00 -5.36 19.81
CA GLY A 362 21.21 -4.13 19.66
C GLY A 362 19.73 -4.35 19.34
N VAL A 363 19.21 -5.47 19.85
CA VAL A 363 17.79 -5.73 20.07
C VAL A 363 17.60 -5.97 21.57
N PHE A 364 16.41 -5.68 22.09
CA PHE A 364 16.12 -5.90 23.51
C PHE A 364 16.10 -7.38 23.88
N GLU A 365 15.53 -8.21 23.01
CA GLU A 365 15.47 -9.66 23.19
C GLU A 365 15.84 -10.36 21.87
N LEU A 366 16.75 -11.33 21.96
CA LEU A 366 17.18 -12.15 20.83
C LEU A 366 16.23 -13.35 20.68
N ASN A 367 15.24 -13.20 19.80
CA ASN A 367 14.28 -14.27 19.50
C ASN A 367 14.43 -14.76 18.05
N PHE A 368 14.97 -15.97 17.88
CA PHE A 368 15.17 -16.62 16.57
C PHE A 368 13.89 -17.19 15.96
N SER A 369 12.81 -17.31 16.73
CA SER A 369 11.50 -17.79 16.26
C SER A 369 10.52 -16.64 16.00
N GLY A 370 11.00 -15.39 16.05
CA GLY A 370 10.18 -14.22 15.81
C GLY A 370 9.75 -14.08 14.35
N ALA A 371 8.66 -13.34 14.11
CA ALA A 371 8.15 -13.07 12.76
C ALA A 371 8.96 -12.01 11.98
N LYS A 372 9.93 -11.35 12.62
CA LYS A 372 10.75 -10.30 12.01
C LYS A 372 12.20 -10.76 11.92
N TYR A 373 12.84 -10.40 10.82
CA TYR A 373 14.27 -10.63 10.66
C TYR A 373 15.09 -9.87 11.70
N LEU A 374 16.13 -10.53 12.20
CA LEU A 374 17.12 -9.96 13.09
C LEU A 374 18.06 -9.01 12.31
N PRO A 375 18.74 -8.09 13.00
CA PRO A 375 19.72 -7.25 12.35
C PRO A 375 20.83 -8.05 11.68
N PHE A 376 21.19 -7.66 10.46
CA PHE A 376 22.18 -8.34 9.62
C PHE A 376 21.84 -9.78 9.23
N GLU A 377 20.62 -10.26 9.52
CA GLU A 377 20.20 -11.59 9.12
C GLU A 377 20.23 -11.73 7.60
N GLY A 378 20.64 -12.91 7.13
CA GLY A 378 20.77 -13.22 5.71
C GLY A 378 21.97 -12.59 5.01
N ALA A 379 22.71 -11.70 5.68
CA ALA A 379 23.94 -11.10 5.17
C ALA A 379 25.03 -12.16 4.94
N GLY A 380 25.95 -11.89 4.02
CA GLY A 380 27.09 -12.76 3.78
C GLY A 380 28.18 -12.60 4.85
N ALA A 381 28.84 -13.69 5.21
CA ALA A 381 29.91 -13.68 6.21
C ALA A 381 31.11 -12.80 5.79
N ILE A 382 31.43 -12.74 4.49
CA ILE A 382 32.49 -11.87 3.97
C ILE A 382 31.93 -10.45 3.93
N SER A 383 32.41 -9.59 4.81
CA SER A 383 31.72 -8.35 5.12
C SER A 383 32.66 -7.22 5.54
N THR A 384 32.30 -6.00 5.16
CA THR A 384 32.96 -4.76 5.57
C THR A 384 32.08 -4.04 6.57
N TRP A 385 32.61 -3.82 7.76
CA TRP A 385 31.89 -3.22 8.88
C TRP A 385 32.44 -1.84 9.19
N ARG A 386 31.56 -0.98 9.70
CA ARG A 386 31.94 0.28 10.31
C ARG A 386 31.38 0.35 11.73
N LEU A 387 32.25 0.66 12.67
CA LEU A 387 31.93 0.89 14.07
C LEU A 387 32.22 2.34 14.42
N GLU A 388 31.23 3.05 14.94
CA GLU A 388 31.33 4.45 15.35
C GLU A 388 30.91 4.62 16.81
N LEU A 389 31.66 5.43 17.53
CA LEU A 389 31.42 5.88 18.90
C LEU A 389 31.18 7.40 18.87
N PRO A 390 30.38 7.97 19.78
CA PRO A 390 30.17 9.41 19.87
C PRO A 390 31.49 10.18 20.00
N THR A 391 31.73 11.16 19.12
CA THR A 391 32.99 11.91 19.06
C THR A 391 32.98 13.22 19.83
N GLU A 392 31.85 13.96 19.80
CA GLU A 392 31.71 15.29 20.40
C GLU A 392 31.87 15.27 21.92
N ILE A 393 31.13 14.39 22.60
CA ILE A 393 31.19 14.21 24.05
C ILE A 393 31.45 12.74 24.33
N ARG A 394 32.70 12.44 24.71
CA ARG A 394 33.11 11.08 25.10
C ARG A 394 32.65 10.80 26.52
N LYS A 395 31.71 9.84 26.68
CA LYS A 395 31.19 9.42 28.00
C LYS A 395 32.21 8.68 28.85
N PHE A 396 33.21 8.06 28.21
CA PHE A 396 34.32 7.38 28.87
C PHE A 396 35.60 7.48 28.02
N ASP A 397 36.74 7.14 28.60
CA ASP A 397 38.02 7.16 27.89
C ASP A 397 38.12 5.96 26.92
N TYR A 398 38.02 6.22 25.62
CA TYR A 398 38.14 5.20 24.57
C TYR A 398 39.52 4.53 24.54
N GLU A 399 40.56 5.13 25.11
CA GLU A 399 41.86 4.46 25.23
C GLU A 399 41.81 3.24 26.17
N THR A 400 40.77 3.09 26.99
CA THR A 400 40.57 1.94 27.88
C THR A 400 40.01 0.71 27.17
N ILE A 401 39.46 0.85 25.96
CA ILE A 401 38.90 -0.25 25.16
C ILE A 401 40.02 -1.26 24.89
N SER A 402 39.96 -2.46 25.47
CA SER A 402 41.03 -3.46 25.31
C SER A 402 40.97 -4.14 23.94
N ASP A 403 39.76 -4.46 23.49
CA ASP A 403 39.48 -5.14 22.23
C ASP A 403 38.03 -4.86 21.80
N VAL A 404 37.70 -5.22 20.56
CA VAL A 404 36.33 -5.28 20.04
C VAL A 404 36.06 -6.71 19.63
N LEU A 405 35.10 -7.35 20.28
CA LEU A 405 34.72 -8.74 20.01
C LEU A 405 33.39 -8.76 19.26
N LEU A 406 33.42 -9.31 18.06
CA LEU A 406 32.24 -9.54 17.24
C LEU A 406 31.85 -11.02 17.35
N HIS A 407 30.70 -11.30 17.94
CA HIS A 407 30.11 -12.62 18.00
C HIS A 407 29.20 -12.80 16.80
N VAL A 408 29.68 -13.53 15.79
CA VAL A 408 28.94 -13.79 14.55
C VAL A 408 28.37 -15.20 14.62
N GLN A 409 27.04 -15.31 14.58
CA GLN A 409 26.36 -16.57 14.37
C GLN A 409 25.94 -16.63 12.91
N TYR A 410 26.30 -17.71 12.22
CA TYR A 410 26.01 -17.88 10.80
C TYR A 410 25.64 -19.32 10.49
N SER A 411 24.81 -19.51 9.45
CA SER A 411 24.53 -20.80 8.86
C SER A 411 25.45 -21.06 7.66
N SER A 412 25.78 -22.32 7.39
CA SER A 412 26.66 -22.70 6.27
C SER A 412 26.35 -24.10 5.75
N ARG A 413 26.85 -24.44 4.56
CA ARG A 413 26.67 -25.77 3.93
C ARG A 413 28.02 -26.40 3.59
N ASP A 414 28.12 -27.73 3.61
CA ASP A 414 29.35 -28.44 3.25
C ASP A 414 29.45 -28.60 1.72
N GLY A 415 30.51 -28.05 1.13
CA GLY A 415 30.80 -28.12 -0.31
C GLY A 415 31.63 -29.33 -0.71
N GLY A 416 31.90 -30.24 0.22
CA GLY A 416 32.60 -31.50 -0.05
C GLY A 416 34.13 -31.38 -0.06
N PRO A 417 34.82 -32.51 -0.34
CA PRO A 417 36.27 -32.62 -0.17
C PRO A 417 37.07 -31.74 -1.14
N VAL A 418 36.59 -31.54 -2.37
CA VAL A 418 37.29 -30.76 -3.40
C VAL A 418 37.37 -29.27 -3.00
N LEU A 419 36.27 -28.70 -2.53
CA LEU A 419 36.26 -27.32 -2.03
C LEU A 419 37.11 -27.17 -0.77
N ARG A 420 37.10 -28.18 0.09
CA ARG A 420 37.92 -28.22 1.31
C ARG A 420 39.41 -28.20 1.00
N GLU A 421 39.87 -28.94 0.01
CA GLU A 421 41.27 -28.91 -0.43
C GLU A 421 41.65 -27.55 -1.01
N ALA A 422 40.81 -26.97 -1.86
CA ALA A 422 41.03 -25.64 -2.42
C ALA A 422 41.10 -24.56 -1.32
N ALA A 423 40.18 -24.58 -0.35
CA ALA A 423 40.15 -23.68 0.79
C ALA A 423 41.40 -23.83 1.68
N ASN A 424 41.82 -25.07 1.95
CA ASN A 424 43.05 -25.31 2.70
C ASN A 424 44.29 -24.79 1.95
N ASP A 425 44.32 -24.94 0.63
CA ASP A 425 45.39 -24.41 -0.19
C ASP A 425 45.37 -22.89 -0.28
N THR A 426 44.21 -22.23 -0.28
CA THR A 426 44.13 -20.76 -0.18
C THR A 426 44.53 -20.26 1.20
N VAL A 427 44.16 -20.92 2.29
CA VAL A 427 44.63 -20.58 3.65
C VAL A 427 46.15 -20.75 3.74
N ARG A 428 46.69 -21.85 3.19
CA ARG A 428 48.15 -22.07 3.09
C ARG A 428 48.81 -21.02 2.20
N LYS A 429 48.20 -20.66 1.07
CA LYS A 429 48.69 -19.62 0.17
C LYS A 429 48.61 -18.26 0.84
N ALA A 430 47.56 -17.88 1.55
CA ALA A 430 47.45 -16.63 2.29
C ALA A 430 48.51 -16.55 3.39
N ALA A 431 48.72 -17.64 4.13
CA ALA A 431 49.84 -17.75 5.06
C ALA A 431 51.22 -17.61 4.38
N ARG A 432 51.33 -17.90 3.07
CA ARG A 432 52.55 -17.78 2.25
C ARG A 432 52.64 -16.46 1.44
N ALA A 433 51.53 -15.86 1.02
CA ALA A 433 51.38 -14.78 0.02
C ALA A 433 51.54 -13.39 0.63
N ILE A 434 51.53 -13.32 1.96
CA ILE A 434 52.18 -12.28 2.78
C ILE A 434 53.61 -11.96 2.25
N ARG A 435 54.22 -12.82 1.42
CA ARG A 435 55.52 -12.65 0.76
C ARG A 435 55.57 -11.64 -0.41
N ASN A 436 54.49 -11.32 -1.13
CA ASN A 436 54.58 -10.50 -2.34
C ASN A 436 54.28 -9.02 -2.07
N GLU A 437 55.14 -8.14 -2.55
CA GLU A 437 55.06 -6.69 -2.41
C GLU A 437 53.81 -6.15 -3.10
N GLY A 438 52.98 -5.41 -2.36
CA GLY A 438 51.96 -4.53 -2.96
C GLY A 438 50.59 -4.62 -2.32
N GLU A 439 50.04 -5.81 -2.09
CA GLU A 439 48.63 -5.94 -1.67
C GLU A 439 48.43 -7.07 -0.65
N THR A 440 47.70 -6.75 0.42
CA THR A 440 47.31 -7.54 1.59
C THR A 440 48.32 -7.65 2.75
N ASP A 441 47.85 -7.14 3.90
CA ASP A 441 48.58 -6.89 5.14
C ASP A 441 49.27 -8.13 5.72
N GLY A 442 50.53 -7.94 6.16
CA GLY A 442 51.21 -8.90 7.02
C GLY A 442 50.57 -8.98 8.42
N PHE A 443 51.08 -9.86 9.27
CA PHE A 443 50.58 -9.92 10.66
C PHE A 443 50.96 -8.68 11.42
N CYS A 444 50.01 -8.12 12.14
CA CYS A 444 50.20 -6.89 12.86
C CYS A 444 50.04 -7.12 14.35
N THR A 445 50.87 -6.46 15.15
CA THR A 445 50.72 -6.46 16.60
C THR A 445 50.76 -5.04 17.13
N LEU A 446 49.87 -4.76 18.07
CA LEU A 446 49.78 -3.49 18.77
C LEU A 446 50.18 -3.69 20.22
N TRP A 447 51.21 -2.96 20.62
CA TRP A 447 51.74 -2.94 21.99
C TRP A 447 51.44 -1.58 22.60
N ASN A 448 50.74 -1.59 23.72
CA ASN A 448 50.57 -0.40 24.54
C ASN A 448 51.61 -0.45 25.65
N LEU A 449 52.69 0.34 25.56
CA LEU A 449 53.80 0.24 26.49
C LEU A 449 53.39 0.46 27.95
N LYS A 450 52.41 1.34 28.19
CA LYS A 450 51.93 1.65 29.54
C LYS A 450 51.19 0.48 30.19
N ASN A 451 50.37 -0.24 29.42
CA ASN A 451 49.48 -1.29 29.94
C ASN A 451 50.10 -2.69 29.81
N ASP A 452 50.75 -2.98 28.69
CA ASP A 452 51.34 -4.30 28.42
C ASP A 452 52.67 -4.50 29.18
N PHE A 453 53.36 -3.40 29.55
CA PHE A 453 54.68 -3.42 30.19
C PHE A 453 54.78 -2.45 31.38
N VAL A 454 53.82 -2.52 32.31
CA VAL A 454 53.66 -1.58 33.45
C VAL A 454 54.98 -1.31 34.19
N ASN A 455 55.66 -2.35 34.68
CA ASN A 455 56.89 -2.22 35.48
C ASN A 455 58.04 -1.61 34.69
N ALA A 456 58.25 -2.11 33.46
CA ALA A 456 59.34 -1.65 32.60
C ALA A 456 59.09 -0.20 32.12
N TRP A 457 57.83 0.17 31.88
CA TRP A 457 57.43 1.55 31.54
C TRP A 457 57.59 2.51 32.72
N TYR A 458 57.24 2.09 33.95
CA TYR A 458 57.46 2.89 35.15
C TYR A 458 58.95 3.14 35.41
N GLY A 459 59.79 2.10 35.29
CA GLY A 459 61.25 2.24 35.37
C GLY A 459 61.83 3.14 34.27
N PHE A 460 61.31 3.03 33.05
CA PHE A 460 61.73 3.87 31.92
C PHE A 460 61.35 5.34 32.13
N SER A 461 60.10 5.63 32.48
CA SER A 461 59.59 6.99 32.71
C SER A 461 60.24 7.67 33.90
N SER A 462 60.45 6.97 35.02
CA SER A 462 61.16 7.51 36.18
C SER A 462 62.62 7.85 35.87
N ARG A 463 63.34 7.02 35.09
CA ARG A 463 64.70 7.31 34.61
C ARG A 463 64.75 8.54 33.70
N ILE A 464 63.76 8.70 32.81
CA ILE A 464 63.64 9.91 31.97
C ILE A 464 63.44 11.15 32.84
N ILE A 465 62.58 11.11 33.85
CA ILE A 465 62.33 12.25 34.76
C ILE A 465 63.57 12.54 35.62
N ALA A 466 64.25 11.51 36.12
CA ALA A 466 65.43 11.62 36.97
C ALA A 466 66.67 12.15 36.23
N SER A 467 66.74 11.99 34.90
CA SER A 467 67.83 12.51 34.04
C SER A 467 67.87 14.06 33.91
N LYS A 468 67.25 14.80 34.84
CA LYS A 468 67.28 16.27 34.87
C LYS A 468 68.72 16.78 34.83
N GLY A 469 69.10 17.44 33.74
CA GLY A 469 70.36 18.17 33.60
C GLY A 469 71.57 17.38 33.07
N LYS A 470 71.49 16.06 32.90
CA LYS A 470 72.55 15.28 32.25
C LYS A 470 72.26 15.08 30.77
N VAL A 471 73.17 15.59 29.96
CA VAL A 471 73.17 15.44 28.50
C VAL A 471 73.70 14.04 28.17
N ASP A 472 73.11 13.38 27.17
CA ASP A 472 73.50 12.06 26.66
C ASP A 472 73.20 10.80 27.51
N THR A 473 72.39 10.88 28.57
CA THR A 473 71.86 9.66 29.20
C THR A 473 70.82 8.97 28.30
N ILE A 474 71.17 7.80 27.76
CA ILE A 474 70.25 6.94 27.02
C ILE A 474 69.44 6.12 28.04
N SER A 475 68.15 6.40 28.16
CA SER A 475 67.23 5.52 28.90
C SER A 475 66.72 4.45 27.94
N SER A 476 66.81 3.19 28.36
CA SER A 476 66.35 2.04 27.58
C SER A 476 65.29 1.21 28.32
N MET A 477 64.44 0.55 27.55
CA MET A 477 63.43 -0.39 28.02
C MET A 477 63.49 -1.62 27.13
N GLU A 478 63.70 -2.79 27.73
CA GLU A 478 63.66 -4.06 27.01
C GLU A 478 62.21 -4.48 26.79
N LEU A 479 61.92 -4.90 25.57
CA LEU A 479 60.66 -5.50 25.21
C LEU A 479 60.87 -6.98 24.94
N GLY A 480 59.89 -7.79 25.36
CA GLY A 480 59.93 -9.25 25.22
C GLY A 480 59.96 -9.72 23.76
N ASN A 481 59.78 -11.03 23.58
CA ASN A 481 59.76 -11.63 22.24
C ASN A 481 58.51 -11.21 21.46
N LEU A 482 58.72 -10.64 20.27
CA LEU A 482 57.63 -10.23 19.39
C LEU A 482 56.67 -11.39 19.05
N LYS A 483 57.23 -12.60 18.93
CA LYS A 483 56.50 -13.82 18.57
C LYS A 483 55.40 -14.20 19.55
N ASP A 484 55.56 -13.87 20.82
CA ASP A 484 54.62 -14.27 21.87
C ASP A 484 53.33 -13.43 21.85
N ARG A 485 53.34 -12.31 21.13
CA ARG A 485 52.20 -11.39 21.00
C ARG A 485 51.48 -11.51 19.65
N LEU A 486 52.00 -12.32 18.74
CA LEU A 486 51.33 -12.65 17.49
C LEU A 486 50.19 -13.66 17.70
N PRO A 487 49.17 -13.69 16.81
CA PRO A 487 48.13 -14.72 16.82
C PRO A 487 48.71 -16.14 16.82
N PHE A 488 48.07 -17.07 17.52
CA PHE A 488 48.63 -18.42 17.75
C PHE A 488 49.04 -19.14 16.46
N TRP A 489 48.21 -19.05 15.42
CA TRP A 489 48.42 -19.69 14.12
C TRP A 489 49.63 -19.15 13.35
N SER A 490 50.09 -17.92 13.62
CA SER A 490 51.33 -17.37 13.03
C SER A 490 52.59 -17.69 13.85
N ARG A 491 52.46 -18.19 15.08
CA ARG A 491 53.61 -18.56 15.94
C ARG A 491 54.33 -19.82 15.47
N LYS A 492 53.68 -20.74 14.75
CA LYS A 492 54.33 -22.00 14.32
C LYS A 492 55.39 -21.81 13.22
N GLN A 493 55.56 -20.59 12.74
CA GLN A 493 56.42 -20.33 11.61
C GLN A 493 57.88 -20.11 12.03
N LYS A 494 58.79 -20.58 11.17
CA LYS A 494 60.23 -20.69 11.46
C LYS A 494 60.97 -19.36 11.42
N ILE A 495 60.60 -18.44 10.52
CA ILE A 495 61.29 -17.16 10.32
C ILE A 495 60.26 -16.03 10.24
N LEU A 496 60.39 -15.04 11.13
CA LEU A 496 59.59 -13.81 11.18
C LEU A 496 60.48 -12.63 10.74
N GLU A 497 60.06 -11.93 9.69
CA GLU A 497 60.71 -10.71 9.18
C GLU A 497 59.78 -9.52 9.49
N VAL A 498 60.22 -8.58 10.31
CA VAL A 498 59.44 -7.36 10.60
C VAL A 498 59.66 -6.35 9.49
N LYS A 499 58.59 -5.91 8.82
CA LYS A 499 58.61 -5.02 7.66
C LYS A 499 58.56 -3.55 8.04
N SER A 500 57.69 -3.22 8.99
CA SER A 500 57.54 -1.87 9.49
C SER A 500 57.32 -1.84 10.99
N VAL A 501 57.82 -0.77 11.62
CA VAL A 501 57.54 -0.43 13.01
C VAL A 501 57.05 1.01 13.04
N THR A 502 55.90 1.21 13.66
CA THR A 502 55.20 2.48 13.76
C THR A 502 55.05 2.85 15.23
N LEU A 503 55.53 4.03 15.60
CA LEU A 503 55.38 4.61 16.93
C LEU A 503 54.27 5.65 16.89
N ILE A 504 53.34 5.59 17.85
CA ILE A 504 52.19 6.50 17.91
C ILE A 504 52.05 7.05 19.33
N SER A 505 51.98 8.36 19.46
CA SER A 505 51.68 9.04 20.73
C SER A 505 51.07 10.42 20.48
N LYS A 506 50.34 10.93 21.47
CA LYS A 506 49.83 12.31 21.51
C LYS A 506 50.95 13.35 21.52
N SER A 507 52.12 13.02 22.08
CA SER A 507 53.25 13.94 22.17
C SER A 507 54.23 13.75 21.00
N ALA A 508 54.34 14.77 20.14
CA ALA A 508 55.26 14.81 19.01
C ALA A 508 56.74 14.68 19.44
N THR A 509 57.11 15.33 20.55
CA THR A 509 58.49 15.32 21.06
C THR A 509 58.89 13.94 21.56
N LEU A 510 57.94 13.20 22.14
CA LEU A 510 58.16 11.84 22.60
C LEU A 510 58.41 10.87 21.43
N VAL A 511 57.58 10.93 20.39
CA VAL A 511 57.72 10.06 19.20
C VAL A 511 59.03 10.34 18.44
N ARG A 512 59.46 11.62 18.39
CA ARG A 512 60.73 12.00 17.76
C ARG A 512 61.95 11.59 18.59
N GLY A 513 61.84 11.62 19.92
CA GLY A 513 62.93 11.28 20.84
C GLY A 513 63.14 9.78 21.03
N ILE A 514 62.12 8.96 20.82
CA ILE A 514 62.22 7.51 20.88
C ILE A 514 62.91 6.97 19.62
N THR A 515 63.92 6.13 19.83
CA THR A 515 64.62 5.36 18.81
C THR A 515 64.54 3.87 19.15
N VAL A 516 64.39 3.05 18.12
CA VAL A 516 64.47 1.58 18.23
C VAL A 516 65.81 1.17 17.61
N PRO A 517 66.85 0.81 18.39
CA PRO A 517 68.18 0.49 17.86
C PRO A 517 68.18 -0.68 16.87
N LYS A 518 67.28 -1.65 17.05
CA LYS A 518 67.09 -2.72 16.05
C LYS A 518 66.47 -2.19 14.75
N ALA A 519 65.77 -1.08 14.75
CA ALA A 519 65.16 -0.47 13.56
C ALA A 519 66.03 0.62 12.90
N THR A 520 67.29 0.76 13.28
CA THR A 520 68.24 1.70 12.65
C THR A 520 69.27 0.94 11.79
N GLY A 521 69.46 1.38 10.55
CA GLY A 521 70.41 0.85 9.55
C GLY A 521 70.54 1.77 8.33
N GLU A 522 71.56 1.56 7.48
CA GLU A 522 71.76 2.33 6.25
C GLU A 522 70.55 2.17 5.30
N GLY A 523 69.95 3.29 4.88
CA GLY A 523 68.78 3.32 3.98
C GLY A 523 67.39 3.37 4.64
N VAL A 524 67.30 3.30 5.97
CA VAL A 524 66.02 3.29 6.70
C VAL A 524 65.52 4.71 7.01
N LYS A 525 64.42 5.13 6.37
CA LYS A 525 63.77 6.44 6.62
C LYS A 525 62.56 6.28 7.54
N TRP A 526 62.38 7.26 8.42
CA TRP A 526 61.21 7.38 9.28
C TRP A 526 60.24 8.40 8.69
N ASP A 527 59.07 7.94 8.27
CA ASP A 527 58.01 8.79 7.74
C ASP A 527 57.15 9.30 8.90
N GLU A 528 56.91 10.61 8.97
CA GLU A 528 55.98 11.20 9.93
C GLU A 528 54.58 11.30 9.31
N GLY A 529 53.56 10.97 10.11
CA GLY A 529 52.15 11.10 9.77
C GLY A 529 51.33 11.49 11.00
N LYS A 530 50.03 11.71 10.81
CA LYS A 530 49.08 11.98 11.91
C LYS A 530 47.90 11.03 11.81
N ILE A 531 47.39 10.59 12.97
CA ILE A 531 46.14 9.84 13.11
C ILE A 531 45.34 10.52 14.22
N GLY A 532 44.26 11.21 13.84
CA GLY A 532 43.57 12.13 14.75
C GLY A 532 44.56 13.13 15.36
N ASP A 533 44.52 13.26 16.68
CA ASP A 533 45.40 14.17 17.44
C ASP A 533 46.80 13.57 17.74
N CYS A 534 47.06 12.33 17.33
CA CYS A 534 48.33 11.66 17.61
C CYS A 534 49.32 11.80 16.46
N THR A 535 50.58 12.04 16.83
CA THR A 535 51.70 11.93 15.90
C THR A 535 52.10 10.47 15.72
N MET A 536 52.28 10.08 14.47
CA MET A 536 52.71 8.75 14.04
C MET A 536 54.07 8.86 13.37
N ARG A 537 54.99 7.96 13.68
CA ARG A 537 56.29 7.85 13.00
C ARG A 537 56.52 6.41 12.58
N THR A 538 56.57 6.17 11.27
CA THR A 538 56.66 4.83 10.70
C THR A 538 58.02 4.61 10.08
N CYS A 539 58.69 3.55 10.48
CA CYS A 539 59.90 3.04 9.88
C CYS A 539 59.51 1.92 8.91
N LYS A 540 59.67 2.12 7.59
CA LYS A 540 59.42 1.10 6.55
C LYS A 540 60.73 0.49 6.05
N GLY A 541 60.66 -0.68 5.42
CA GLY A 541 61.81 -1.32 4.78
C GLY A 541 62.72 -2.10 5.75
N LEU A 542 62.19 -2.50 6.90
CA LEU A 542 62.91 -3.36 7.83
C LEU A 542 62.94 -4.80 7.25
N SER A 543 64.11 -5.43 7.32
CA SER A 543 64.32 -6.82 6.88
C SER A 543 65.13 -7.63 7.92
N LYS A 544 65.07 -7.21 9.19
CA LYS A 544 65.79 -7.92 10.26
C LYS A 544 65.01 -9.15 10.72
N ARG A 545 65.71 -10.27 10.72
CA ARG A 545 65.28 -11.57 11.26
C ARG A 545 65.64 -11.59 12.75
N ASP A 546 64.70 -12.01 13.58
CA ASP A 546 64.78 -12.10 15.06
C ASP A 546 64.62 -10.81 15.90
N TRP A 547 63.40 -10.66 16.42
CA TRP A 547 62.98 -9.62 17.38
C TRP A 547 62.82 -10.18 18.80
N LYS A 548 63.84 -10.90 19.27
CA LYS A 548 63.97 -11.30 20.69
C LYS A 548 64.60 -10.16 21.49
N SER A 549 64.08 -9.88 22.69
CA SER A 549 64.63 -8.92 23.66
C SER A 549 65.06 -7.59 23.04
N TRP A 550 64.17 -6.99 22.26
CA TRP A 550 64.49 -5.77 21.52
C TRP A 550 64.21 -4.55 22.38
N VAL A 551 65.02 -3.52 22.21
CA VAL A 551 65.05 -2.38 23.14
C VAL A 551 64.45 -1.16 22.49
N VAL A 552 63.71 -0.38 23.28
CA VAL A 552 63.32 0.99 22.95
C VAL A 552 64.19 1.92 23.77
N SER A 553 64.87 2.85 23.11
CA SER A 553 65.73 3.84 23.75
C SER A 553 65.24 5.25 23.48
N MET A 554 65.43 6.15 24.43
CA MET A 554 65.21 7.58 24.21
C MET A 554 66.54 8.30 24.43
N ARG A 555 67.01 9.01 23.40
CA ARG A 555 68.18 9.90 23.52
C ARG A 555 67.68 11.33 23.67
N ARG A 556 67.96 11.94 24.83
CA ARG A 556 67.64 13.35 25.07
C ARG A 556 68.64 14.21 24.28
N ARG A 557 68.32 14.54 23.02
CA ARG A 557 69.04 15.59 22.27
C ARG A 557 68.63 16.96 22.82
N TYR A 558 69.60 17.87 22.93
CA TYR A 558 69.41 19.27 23.33
C TYR A 558 68.32 19.91 22.46
N ASN A 559 67.08 19.92 22.97
CA ASN A 559 65.98 20.85 22.68
C ASN A 559 64.71 20.47 23.48
N VAL A 560 64.89 19.84 24.65
CA VAL A 560 63.86 19.68 25.70
C VAL A 560 64.28 20.55 26.90
N VAL A 561 64.75 21.77 26.59
CA VAL A 561 65.20 22.78 27.58
C VAL A 561 64.04 23.71 27.96
N ALA A 562 62.99 23.79 27.14
CA ALA A 562 61.75 24.52 27.47
C ALA A 562 60.64 23.64 28.09
N ALA A 563 60.93 22.37 28.40
CA ALA A 563 59.94 21.48 29.02
C ALA A 563 59.94 21.68 30.54
N THR A 564 58.92 22.39 31.01
CA THR A 564 58.61 22.54 32.44
C THR A 564 58.41 21.16 33.11
N ARG A 565 58.47 21.08 34.46
CA ARG A 565 58.19 19.82 35.18
C ARG A 565 56.81 19.23 34.81
N SER A 566 55.87 20.09 34.40
CA SER A 566 54.58 19.76 33.78
C SER A 566 54.73 19.04 32.46
N ASP A 567 55.54 19.54 31.52
CA ASP A 567 55.73 18.92 30.20
C ASP A 567 56.38 17.53 30.28
N LEU A 568 57.30 17.32 31.23
CA LEU A 568 57.89 16.01 31.52
C LEU A 568 56.91 15.04 32.20
N LYS A 569 56.01 15.54 33.05
CA LYS A 569 54.88 14.76 33.56
C LYS A 569 53.93 14.37 32.42
N VAL A 570 53.59 15.32 31.52
CA VAL A 570 52.75 15.07 30.33
C VAL A 570 53.36 14.01 29.43
N LEU A 571 54.68 14.07 29.17
CA LEU A 571 55.43 13.05 28.43
C LEU A 571 55.34 11.66 29.07
N CYS A 572 55.49 11.56 30.39
CA CYS A 572 55.43 10.27 31.09
C CYS A 572 54.00 9.74 31.28
N THR A 573 53.00 10.63 31.28
CA THR A 573 51.57 10.25 31.31
C THR A 573 51.04 9.83 29.94
N SER A 574 51.70 10.27 28.86
CA SER A 574 51.31 9.98 27.48
C SER A 574 51.52 8.50 27.14
N ARG A 575 50.50 7.87 26.56
CA ARG A 575 50.60 6.49 26.08
C ARG A 575 51.42 6.45 24.80
N VAL A 576 52.20 5.38 24.65
CA VAL A 576 52.98 5.08 23.45
C VAL A 576 52.51 3.75 22.92
N TYR A 577 52.05 3.76 21.69
CA TYR A 577 51.72 2.56 20.97
C TYR A 577 52.87 2.21 20.04
N ILE A 578 53.30 0.96 20.08
CA ILE A 578 54.15 0.39 19.06
C ILE A 578 53.32 -0.56 18.23
N TYR A 579 53.21 -0.24 16.95
CA TYR A 579 52.61 -1.09 15.94
C TYR A 579 53.74 -1.70 15.11
N SER A 580 53.71 -3.00 14.90
CA SER A 580 54.69 -3.66 14.04
C SER A 580 53.99 -4.57 13.05
N SER A 581 54.34 -4.44 11.77
CA SER A 581 53.92 -5.35 10.72
C SER A 581 55.00 -6.41 10.48
N VAL A 582 54.59 -7.67 10.40
CA VAL A 582 55.47 -8.83 10.32
C VAL A 582 55.08 -9.69 9.13
N LEU A 583 56.06 -10.00 8.29
CA LEU A 583 55.96 -11.01 7.26
C LEU A 583 56.59 -12.32 7.70
N LEU A 584 56.22 -13.38 6.99
CA LEU A 584 56.75 -14.69 7.22
C LEU A 584 57.42 -15.30 6.01
N ARG A 585 58.47 -16.08 6.30
CA ARG A 585 59.20 -16.84 5.31
C ARG A 585 59.30 -18.30 5.75
N THR A 586 58.65 -19.20 5.01
CA THR A 586 58.87 -20.64 5.14
C THR A 586 59.79 -21.13 4.02
N TYR A 587 60.99 -21.60 4.37
CA TYR A 587 61.87 -22.32 3.45
C TYR A 587 61.44 -23.78 3.39
N LEU A 588 61.04 -24.27 2.21
CA LEU A 588 61.08 -25.68 1.89
C LEU A 588 62.22 -25.89 0.89
N ARG A 589 63.18 -26.73 1.28
CA ARG A 589 64.19 -27.29 0.37
C ARG A 589 63.43 -27.92 -0.79
N ARG A 590 63.69 -27.45 -2.00
CA ARG A 590 63.33 -28.14 -3.24
C ARG A 590 64.08 -29.48 -3.19
N VAL A 591 63.39 -30.54 -2.80
CA VAL A 591 63.89 -31.91 -3.00
C VAL A 591 63.83 -32.10 -4.50
N VAL A 592 64.97 -31.91 -5.16
CA VAL A 592 65.18 -32.31 -6.55
C VAL A 592 65.40 -33.82 -6.51
N THR A 593 64.32 -34.59 -6.63
CA THR A 593 64.39 -35.97 -7.09
C THR A 593 64.27 -35.96 -8.61
N GLY A 594 65.30 -36.45 -9.28
CA GLY A 594 65.38 -36.55 -10.73
C GLY A 594 64.57 -37.71 -11.30
N GLY A 595 64.35 -37.62 -12.63
CA GLY A 595 63.77 -38.64 -13.51
C GLY A 595 62.24 -38.52 -13.65
N SER A 596 61.60 -38.67 -14.81
CA SER A 596 62.01 -38.82 -16.22
C SER A 596 60.71 -38.85 -17.06
N VAL A 597 60.75 -38.26 -18.27
CA VAL A 597 59.97 -38.64 -19.48
C VAL A 597 58.46 -38.31 -19.54
N ALA A 598 58.08 -37.38 -20.44
CA ALA A 598 57.33 -37.64 -21.69
C ALA A 598 56.64 -36.36 -22.22
N GLU A 599 57.03 -35.90 -23.42
CA GLU A 599 56.17 -35.09 -24.30
C GLU A 599 55.04 -35.96 -24.90
N PRO A 600 54.02 -35.37 -25.56
CA PRO A 600 54.14 -35.14 -27.00
C PRO A 600 53.61 -33.79 -27.54
N CYS A 601 54.37 -33.27 -28.50
CA CYS A 601 54.09 -32.57 -29.76
C CYS A 601 52.71 -31.92 -30.10
N GLY A 602 52.82 -30.76 -30.78
CA GLY A 602 51.89 -30.28 -31.83
C GLY A 602 51.83 -28.74 -31.94
N LEU A 603 52.83 -28.05 -32.52
CA LEU A 603 52.97 -27.61 -33.93
C LEU A 603 52.28 -26.28 -34.33
N LEU A 604 53.06 -25.45 -35.07
CA LEU A 604 52.77 -24.22 -35.84
C LEU A 604 52.92 -22.88 -35.07
N ASN A 605 53.69 -21.87 -35.50
CA ASN A 605 54.54 -21.69 -36.68
C ASN A 605 55.52 -20.50 -36.45
N ARG A 606 56.61 -20.50 -37.22
CA ARG A 606 57.81 -19.65 -37.15
C ARG A 606 57.62 -18.19 -37.61
N SER A 607 58.36 -17.26 -36.97
CA SER A 607 59.31 -16.35 -37.64
C SER A 607 60.27 -15.73 -36.61
N SER A 608 61.53 -15.54 -37.02
CA SER A 608 62.73 -15.37 -36.20
C SER A 608 63.30 -13.93 -36.30
N PRO A 609 64.58 -13.66 -35.94
CA PRO A 609 65.04 -13.12 -34.65
C PRO A 609 65.73 -11.73 -34.80
N LEU A 610 66.11 -11.04 -33.71
CA LEU A 610 67.35 -10.20 -33.66
C LEU A 610 67.61 -9.61 -32.25
N SER A 611 68.73 -10.06 -31.68
CA SER A 611 69.69 -9.39 -30.79
C SER A 611 69.31 -8.16 -29.94
N LEU A 612 69.38 -8.37 -28.62
CA LEU A 612 70.18 -7.61 -27.63
C LEU A 612 70.98 -6.40 -28.15
N ALA A 613 70.68 -5.18 -27.67
CA ALA A 613 71.46 -4.51 -26.62
C ALA A 613 71.13 -3.01 -26.43
N ARG A 614 70.85 -2.66 -25.17
CA ARG A 614 71.34 -1.48 -24.41
C ARG A 614 70.75 -0.07 -24.62
N LEU A 615 70.45 0.47 -23.42
CA LEU A 615 70.64 1.83 -22.90
C LEU A 615 69.57 2.88 -23.27
N CYS A 616 68.65 3.26 -22.38
CA CYS A 616 68.79 4.05 -21.13
C CYS A 616 68.77 5.57 -21.39
N ILE A 617 68.10 6.32 -20.49
CA ILE A 617 68.08 7.80 -20.32
C ILE A 617 66.99 8.47 -21.20
N THR A 618 65.98 9.26 -20.73
CA THR A 618 65.87 10.20 -19.59
C THR A 618 64.42 10.58 -19.26
N CYS A 619 64.13 10.66 -17.94
CA CYS A 619 63.46 11.73 -17.17
C CYS A 619 62.22 12.56 -17.62
N GLN A 620 61.23 12.58 -16.70
CA GLN A 620 60.64 13.76 -16.01
C GLN A 620 59.50 14.59 -16.63
N TYR A 621 58.39 14.61 -15.86
CA TYR A 621 57.56 15.73 -15.37
C TYR A 621 56.73 16.67 -16.29
N TYR A 622 55.56 17.04 -15.71
CA TYR A 622 54.56 18.09 -15.96
C TYR A 622 53.22 17.55 -16.49
N ALA A 623 52.04 17.66 -15.86
CA ALA A 623 51.39 18.64 -14.96
C ALA A 623 50.85 19.92 -15.65
N GLY A 624 49.52 19.93 -15.90
CA GLY A 624 48.60 21.10 -15.95
C GLY A 624 48.54 21.92 -17.25
N PRO A 625 47.63 22.93 -17.35
CA PRO A 625 46.54 23.33 -16.43
C PRO A 625 45.20 23.74 -17.13
N ILE A 626 44.27 24.25 -16.29
CA ILE A 626 42.94 24.84 -16.54
C ILE A 626 43.04 26.33 -16.96
N SER A 627 42.19 26.84 -17.88
CA SER A 627 41.32 28.05 -17.67
C SER A 627 40.63 28.62 -18.94
N ALA A 628 39.30 28.82 -18.82
CA ALA A 628 38.47 30.01 -19.13
C ALA A 628 38.07 30.47 -20.57
N GLN A 629 36.74 30.71 -20.69
CA GLN A 629 36.04 31.81 -21.44
C GLN A 629 36.04 31.76 -22.99
N LEU A 630 35.02 32.11 -23.79
CA LEU A 630 33.76 32.88 -23.70
C LEU A 630 32.91 32.57 -24.97
N TYR A 631 31.57 32.68 -24.84
CA TYR A 631 30.54 33.17 -25.79
C TYR A 631 30.34 32.66 -27.24
N ASP A 632 29.05 32.41 -27.50
CA ASP A 632 28.23 32.74 -28.67
C ASP A 632 28.20 31.89 -29.96
N SER A 633 26.95 31.44 -30.20
CA SER A 633 26.18 31.63 -31.44
C SER A 633 26.01 30.46 -32.42
N LEU A 634 24.74 30.33 -32.85
CA LEU A 634 24.22 29.70 -34.08
C LEU A 634 24.19 28.17 -34.11
N SER A 635 23.14 27.49 -34.58
CA SER A 635 21.77 27.84 -34.93
C SER A 635 21.03 26.52 -35.13
N LEU A 636 19.74 26.49 -34.78
CA LEU A 636 18.76 25.54 -35.31
C LEU A 636 18.94 25.24 -36.80
N LYS A 637 18.75 23.98 -37.20
CA LYS A 637 17.99 23.63 -38.41
C LYS A 637 17.44 22.21 -38.33
N GLU A 638 16.12 22.15 -38.33
CA GLU A 638 15.28 21.02 -38.71
C GLU A 638 15.60 20.58 -40.15
N SER A 639 15.49 19.28 -40.44
CA SER A 639 14.72 18.80 -41.61
C SER A 639 14.50 17.28 -41.56
N THR A 640 13.24 16.93 -41.37
CA THR A 640 12.45 15.82 -41.91
C THR A 640 13.00 14.95 -43.05
N ALA A 641 12.58 13.67 -42.98
CA ALA A 641 12.19 12.75 -44.05
C ALA A 641 13.30 12.03 -44.87
N PHE A 642 13.49 10.73 -44.58
CA PHE A 642 12.93 9.63 -45.38
C PHE A 642 12.77 8.37 -44.51
#